data_AF-A0A4Y3L1F6-F1
#
_entry.id   AF-A0A4Y3L1F6-F1
#
_cell.length_a   1.000
_cell.length_b   1.000
_cell.length_c   1.000
_cell.angle_alpha   90.00
_cell.angle_beta   90.00
_cell.angle_gamma   90.00
#
_symmetry.space_group_name_H-M   'P 1'
#
loop_
_entity.id
_entity.type
_entity.pdbx_description
1 polymer ?
#
loop_
_entity_poly.entity_id
_entity_poly.type
_entity_poly.pdbx_seq_one_letter_code
_entity_poly.pdbx_strand_id
1 'polypeptide(L)'
;MAGRTELAGSAWRTVTEQWPRVVQTWRLVDDFLRQHPELPAAAQRTLEAGRARLAAAQQQRSPEARVRATLATVRRLADECVAHAPDDAALAEQVAAWRRGADRIDQALTLVAARRGLARRRMLARVVERTDALAGEAFDQLVADTGRQQPSPGTGADVPSG
;
A
#
# COMPACT_ATOMS: atom_id res chain seq x y z
N MET A 1 39.10 11.04 -8.52
CA MET A 1 37.93 10.73 -7.67
C MET A 1 36.65 11.33 -8.30
N ALA A 2 36.08 10.72 -9.33
CA ALA A 2 34.98 11.31 -10.12
C ALA A 2 33.77 10.37 -10.35
N GLY A 3 33.53 9.40 -9.44
CA GLY A 3 32.55 8.33 -9.66
C GLY A 3 31.36 8.25 -8.68
N ARG A 4 31.27 9.13 -7.66
CA ARG A 4 30.24 9.01 -6.61
C ARG A 4 29.01 9.91 -6.83
N THR A 5 29.12 10.98 -7.62
CA THR A 5 28.02 11.93 -7.85
C THR A 5 27.05 11.50 -8.95
N GLU A 6 27.51 10.76 -9.98
CA GLU A 6 26.63 10.28 -11.06
C GLU A 6 25.71 9.11 -10.65
N LEU A 7 26.14 8.28 -9.71
CA LEU A 7 25.32 7.17 -9.19
C LEU A 7 24.18 7.68 -8.29
N ALA A 8 24.42 8.78 -7.55
CA ALA A 8 23.38 9.42 -6.74
C ALA A 8 22.27 10.02 -7.62
N GLY A 9 22.64 10.68 -8.73
CA GLY A 9 21.67 11.34 -9.63
C GLY A 9 20.81 10.39 -10.47
N SER A 10 21.30 9.19 -10.79
CA SER A 10 20.53 8.18 -11.55
C SER A 10 19.64 7.33 -10.64
N ALA A 11 20.11 6.96 -9.44
CA ALA A 11 19.27 6.32 -8.43
C ALA A 11 18.15 7.25 -7.96
N TRP A 12 18.43 8.55 -7.79
CA TRP A 12 17.42 9.56 -7.44
C TRP A 12 16.35 9.71 -8.52
N ARG A 13 16.74 9.70 -9.81
CA ARG A 13 15.78 9.78 -10.93
C ARG A 13 14.84 8.57 -11.01
N THR A 14 15.36 7.36 -10.86
CA THR A 14 14.52 6.14 -10.86
C THR A 14 13.57 6.11 -9.67
N VAL A 15 14.01 6.62 -8.52
CA VAL A 15 13.15 6.79 -7.33
C VAL A 15 12.06 7.81 -7.59
N THR A 16 12.35 8.95 -8.22
CA THR A 16 11.34 9.98 -8.52
C THR A 16 10.42 9.62 -9.70
N GLU A 17 10.86 8.78 -10.64
CA GLU A 17 10.04 8.33 -11.78
C GLU A 17 9.08 7.20 -11.40
N GLN A 18 9.45 6.35 -10.43
CA GLN A 18 8.58 5.28 -9.89
C GLN A 18 7.69 5.74 -8.73
N TRP A 19 7.89 6.98 -8.27
CA TRP A 19 7.20 7.67 -7.18
C TRP A 19 5.69 7.94 -7.30
N PRO A 20 5.05 8.09 -8.49
CA PRO A 20 3.76 8.78 -8.54
C PRO A 20 2.61 8.00 -7.91
N ARG A 21 2.60 6.67 -7.93
CA ARG A 21 1.45 5.89 -7.47
C ARG A 21 1.31 5.84 -5.95
N VAL A 22 2.38 5.54 -5.22
CA VAL A 22 2.33 5.51 -3.74
C VAL A 22 1.99 6.88 -3.16
N VAL A 23 2.52 7.97 -3.74
CA VAL A 23 2.19 9.33 -3.31
C VAL A 23 0.75 9.72 -3.70
N GLN A 24 0.23 9.24 -4.83
CA GLN A 24 -1.19 9.39 -5.15
C GLN A 24 -2.06 8.67 -4.13
N THR A 25 -1.72 7.44 -3.75
CA THR A 25 -2.39 6.70 -2.69
C THR A 25 -2.37 7.46 -1.35
N TRP A 26 -1.28 8.15 -1.02
CA TRP A 26 -1.24 8.99 0.20
C TRP A 26 -2.24 10.13 0.15
N ARG A 27 -2.35 10.79 -1.00
CA ARG A 27 -3.34 11.87 -1.19
C ARG A 27 -4.75 11.33 -1.09
N LEU A 28 -5.02 10.15 -1.65
CA LEU A 28 -6.33 9.52 -1.54
C LEU A 28 -6.70 9.21 -0.08
N VAL A 29 -5.77 8.67 0.72
CA VAL A 29 -6.03 8.42 2.15
C VAL A 29 -6.20 9.74 2.92
N ASP A 30 -5.35 10.73 2.69
CA ASP A 30 -5.43 12.03 3.37
C ASP A 30 -6.71 12.80 3.00
N ASP A 31 -7.11 12.77 1.73
CA ASP A 31 -8.34 13.39 1.25
C ASP A 31 -9.57 12.62 1.75
N PHE A 32 -9.54 11.29 1.79
CA PHE A 32 -10.61 10.47 2.34
C PHE A 32 -10.81 10.72 3.85
N LEU A 33 -9.73 10.74 4.64
CA LEU A 33 -9.79 11.05 6.07
C LEU A 33 -10.30 12.48 6.32
N ARG A 34 -9.95 13.43 5.44
CA ARG A 34 -10.46 14.81 5.52
C ARG A 34 -11.94 14.91 5.16
N GLN A 35 -12.39 14.14 4.18
CA GLN A 35 -13.78 14.13 3.70
C GLN A 35 -14.71 13.35 4.64
N HIS A 36 -14.17 12.41 5.42
CA HIS A 36 -14.93 11.55 6.32
C HIS A 36 -14.45 11.63 7.79
N PRO A 37 -14.53 12.80 8.45
CA PRO A 37 -14.20 12.93 9.87
C PRO A 37 -15.08 12.08 10.79
N GLU A 38 -16.25 11.65 10.31
CA GLU A 38 -17.22 10.79 11.00
C GLU A 38 -16.82 9.31 11.09
N LEU A 39 -15.72 8.90 10.44
CA LEU A 39 -15.27 7.52 10.51
C LEU A 39 -15.05 7.04 11.96
N PRO A 40 -15.34 5.77 12.26
CA PRO A 40 -14.99 5.20 13.56
C PRO A 40 -13.50 5.42 13.86
N ALA A 41 -13.17 5.84 15.08
CA ALA A 41 -11.79 6.11 15.49
C ALA A 41 -10.85 4.90 15.34
N ALA A 42 -11.39 3.67 15.28
CA ALA A 42 -10.62 2.48 14.94
C ALA A 42 -10.18 2.46 13.46
N ALA A 43 -11.10 2.77 12.54
CA ALA A 43 -10.82 2.82 11.10
C ALA A 43 -9.84 3.95 10.75
N GLN A 44 -10.03 5.14 11.33
CA GLN A 44 -9.10 6.27 11.16
C GLN A 44 -7.68 5.89 11.61
N ARG A 45 -7.54 5.28 12.80
CA ARG A 45 -6.25 4.82 13.31
C ARG A 45 -5.58 3.78 12.43
N THR A 46 -6.34 2.86 11.83
CA THR A 46 -5.80 1.87 10.88
C THR A 46 -5.26 2.53 9.62
N LEU A 47 -6.01 3.48 9.04
CA LEU A 47 -5.58 4.25 7.86
C LEU A 47 -4.33 5.09 8.16
N GLU A 48 -4.31 5.80 9.28
CA GLU A 48 -3.16 6.61 9.72
C GLU A 48 -1.93 5.75 10.01
N ALA A 49 -2.09 4.60 10.69
CA ALA A 49 -1.00 3.69 10.97
C ALA A 49 -0.44 3.07 9.67
N GLY A 50 -1.31 2.69 8.74
CA GLY A 50 -0.93 2.22 7.40
C GLY A 50 -0.10 3.27 6.66
N ARG A 51 -0.59 4.52 6.63
CA ARG A 51 0.11 5.67 6.03
C ARG A 51 1.49 5.89 6.66
N ALA A 52 1.57 5.94 7.98
CA ALA A 52 2.82 6.18 8.70
C ALA A 52 3.87 5.08 8.42
N ARG A 53 3.45 3.82 8.36
CA ARG A 53 4.34 2.69 8.03
C ARG A 53 4.85 2.78 6.60
N LEU A 54 3.98 3.14 5.66
CA LEU A 54 4.39 3.32 4.27
C LEU A 54 5.36 4.50 4.12
N ALA A 55 5.14 5.60 4.84
CA ALA A 55 6.09 6.71 4.91
C ALA A 55 7.45 6.26 5.46
N ALA A 56 7.47 5.46 6.53
CA ALA A 56 8.70 4.90 7.07
C ALA A 56 9.39 3.91 6.10
N ALA A 57 8.62 3.14 5.33
CA ALA A 57 9.13 2.27 4.28
C ALA A 57 9.83 3.07 3.18
N GLN A 58 9.33 4.26 2.84
CA GLN A 58 9.96 5.13 1.82
C GLN A 58 11.26 5.78 2.29
N GLN A 59 11.46 5.95 3.60
CA GLN A 59 12.70 6.50 4.17
C GLN A 59 13.89 5.51 4.11
N GLN A 60 13.68 4.27 3.66
CA GLN A 60 14.76 3.30 3.56
C GLN A 60 15.80 3.69 2.51
N ARG A 61 17.08 3.45 2.81
CA ARG A 61 18.20 3.92 1.98
C ARG A 61 18.34 3.18 0.66
N SER A 62 17.99 1.90 0.60
CA SER A 62 18.08 1.10 -0.63
C SER A 62 16.70 0.76 -1.20
N PRO A 63 16.54 0.68 -2.54
CA PRO A 63 15.28 0.26 -3.15
C PRO A 63 14.81 -1.11 -2.66
N GLU A 64 15.73 -2.05 -2.41
CA GLU A 64 15.41 -3.38 -1.89
C GLU A 64 14.86 -3.32 -0.47
N ALA A 65 15.42 -2.47 0.39
CA ALA A 65 14.92 -2.27 1.74
C ALA A 65 13.54 -1.59 1.73
N ARG A 66 13.31 -0.63 0.82
CA ARG A 66 11.99 -0.03 0.62
C ARG A 66 10.95 -1.07 0.22
N VAL A 67 11.25 -1.88 -0.80
CA VAL A 67 10.37 -2.96 -1.25
C VAL A 67 9.98 -3.86 -0.09
N ARG A 68 10.95 -4.37 0.68
CA ARG A 68 10.68 -5.24 1.83
C ARG A 68 9.80 -4.56 2.88
N ALA A 69 10.09 -3.30 3.21
CA ALA A 69 9.31 -2.54 4.18
C ALA A 69 7.88 -2.26 3.69
N THR A 70 7.69 -1.99 2.40
CA THR A 70 6.36 -1.84 1.79
C THR A 70 5.60 -3.16 1.83
N LEU A 71 6.21 -4.29 1.46
CA LEU A 71 5.58 -5.60 1.54
C LEU A 71 5.19 -5.99 2.97
N ALA A 72 6.03 -5.68 3.96
CA ALA A 72 5.70 -5.87 5.36
C ALA A 72 4.47 -5.04 5.78
N THR A 73 4.35 -3.82 5.24
CA THR A 73 3.16 -2.97 5.46
C THR A 73 1.91 -3.59 4.85
N VAL A 74 1.99 -4.07 3.59
CA VAL A 74 0.86 -4.75 2.92
C VAL A 74 0.41 -5.99 3.69
N ARG A 75 1.34 -6.84 4.13
CA ARG A 75 1.01 -8.04 4.92
C ARG A 75 0.30 -7.70 6.22
N ARG A 76 0.79 -6.67 6.91
CA ARG A 76 0.20 -6.21 8.16
C ARG A 76 -1.20 -5.63 7.97
N LEU A 77 -1.42 -4.86 6.89
CA LEU A 77 -2.76 -4.39 6.52
C LEU A 77 -3.69 -5.57 6.25
N ALA A 78 -3.21 -6.60 5.55
CA ALA A 78 -3.95 -7.84 5.34
C ALA A 78 -4.33 -8.53 6.67
N ASP A 79 -3.41 -8.63 7.63
CA ASP A 79 -3.70 -9.16 8.97
C ASP A 79 -4.75 -8.30 9.70
N GLU A 80 -4.60 -6.98 9.64
CA GLU A 80 -5.52 -6.02 10.25
C GLU A 80 -6.93 -6.12 9.63
N CYS A 81 -7.06 -6.22 8.31
CA CYS A 81 -8.36 -6.37 7.63
C CYS A 81 -9.13 -7.61 8.08
N VAL A 82 -8.47 -8.79 8.09
CA VAL A 82 -9.11 -10.05 8.52
C VAL A 82 -9.53 -9.98 9.98
N ALA A 83 -8.75 -9.31 10.84
CA ALA A 83 -9.10 -9.16 12.25
C ALA A 83 -10.37 -8.31 12.48
N HIS A 84 -10.69 -7.37 11.58
CA HIS A 84 -11.88 -6.53 11.69
C HIS A 84 -13.14 -7.16 11.10
N ALA A 85 -13.00 -8.07 10.13
CA ALA A 85 -14.13 -8.74 9.49
C ALA A 85 -13.77 -10.21 9.19
N PRO A 86 -13.69 -11.08 10.22
CA PRO A 86 -13.22 -12.47 10.06
C PRO A 86 -14.15 -13.34 9.22
N ASP A 87 -15.43 -12.98 9.14
CA ASP A 87 -16.46 -13.75 8.43
C ASP A 87 -16.71 -13.23 6.99
N ASP A 88 -15.97 -12.20 6.56
CA ASP A 88 -16.09 -11.67 5.19
C ASP A 88 -15.23 -12.49 4.22
N ALA A 89 -15.89 -13.41 3.51
CA ALA A 89 -15.23 -14.30 2.54
C ALA A 89 -14.63 -13.54 1.34
N ALA A 90 -15.23 -12.41 0.93
CA ALA A 90 -14.71 -11.61 -0.18
C ALA A 90 -13.42 -10.90 0.25
N LEU A 91 -13.41 -10.34 1.45
CA LEU A 91 -12.21 -9.75 2.06
C LEU A 91 -11.12 -10.80 2.27
N ALA A 92 -11.47 -12.00 2.73
CA ALA A 92 -10.52 -13.09 2.94
C ALA A 92 -9.80 -13.51 1.65
N GLU A 93 -10.52 -13.65 0.53
CA GLU A 93 -9.92 -13.96 -0.77
C GLU A 93 -9.01 -12.83 -1.25
N GLN A 94 -9.43 -11.58 -1.06
CA GLN A 94 -8.65 -10.41 -1.43
C GLN A 94 -7.36 -10.30 -0.62
N VAL A 95 -7.42 -10.51 0.70
CA VAL A 95 -6.25 -10.60 1.57
C VAL A 95 -5.32 -11.75 1.15
N ALA A 96 -5.88 -12.90 0.79
CA ALA A 96 -5.08 -14.02 0.28
C ALA A 96 -4.37 -13.65 -1.03
N ALA A 97 -5.03 -12.92 -1.93
CA ALA A 97 -4.42 -12.41 -3.16
C ALA A 97 -3.25 -11.46 -2.87
N TRP A 98 -3.38 -10.56 -1.88
CA TRP A 98 -2.31 -9.66 -1.49
C TRP A 98 -1.10 -10.39 -0.93
N ARG A 99 -1.31 -11.39 -0.06
CA ARG A 99 -0.23 -12.22 0.48
C ARG A 99 0.52 -12.95 -0.63
N ARG A 100 -0.20 -13.62 -1.54
CA ARG A 100 0.39 -14.26 -2.73
C ARG A 100 1.12 -13.25 -3.62
N GLY A 101 0.62 -12.02 -3.72
CA GLY A 101 1.30 -10.91 -4.38
C GLY A 101 2.64 -10.60 -3.74
N ALA A 102 2.66 -10.39 -2.42
CA ALA A 102 3.86 -10.06 -1.66
C ALA A 102 4.91 -11.17 -1.74
N ASP A 103 4.50 -12.43 -1.63
CA ASP A 103 5.42 -13.57 -1.68
C ASP A 103 6.10 -13.71 -3.06
N ARG A 104 5.35 -13.49 -4.15
CA ARG A 104 5.92 -13.46 -5.51
C ARG A 104 6.94 -12.33 -5.68
N ILE A 105 6.71 -11.17 -5.06
CA ILE A 105 7.64 -10.04 -5.11
C ILE A 105 8.90 -10.35 -4.29
N ASP A 106 8.78 -10.97 -3.11
CA ASP A 106 9.95 -11.39 -2.32
C ASP A 106 10.81 -12.44 -3.04
N GLN A 107 10.17 -13.40 -3.72
CA GLN A 107 10.87 -14.34 -4.59
C GLN A 107 11.59 -13.61 -5.74
N ALA A 108 10.93 -12.65 -6.38
CA ALA A 108 11.55 -11.84 -7.43
C ALA A 108 12.74 -11.00 -6.91
N LEU A 109 12.65 -10.46 -5.69
CA LEU A 109 13.72 -9.72 -5.04
C LEU A 109 14.93 -10.61 -4.73
N THR A 110 14.70 -11.87 -4.36
CA THR A 110 15.74 -12.88 -4.19
C THR A 110 16.47 -13.14 -5.51
N LEU A 111 15.73 -13.23 -6.63
CA LEU A 111 16.31 -13.39 -7.96
C LEU A 111 17.11 -12.14 -8.40
N VAL A 112 16.68 -10.93 -8.04
CA VAL A 112 17.44 -9.69 -8.29
C VAL A 112 18.82 -9.76 -7.63
N ALA A 113 18.91 -10.30 -6.40
CA ALA A 113 20.18 -10.39 -5.66
C ALA A 113 21.23 -11.26 -6.37
N ALA A 114 20.80 -12.24 -7.16
CA ALA A 114 21.68 -13.09 -7.96
C ALA A 114 22.16 -12.44 -9.27
N ARG A 115 21.57 -11.30 -9.69
CA ARG A 115 21.91 -10.61 -10.94
C ARG A 115 22.92 -9.50 -10.72
N ARG A 116 23.62 -9.09 -11.79
CA ARG A 116 24.58 -7.97 -11.79
C ARG A 116 24.28 -6.96 -12.91
N GLY A 117 24.87 -5.77 -12.80
CA GLY A 117 24.88 -4.75 -13.86
C GLY A 117 23.49 -4.28 -14.30
N LEU A 118 23.31 -4.09 -15.61
CA LEU A 118 22.07 -3.57 -16.20
C LEU A 118 20.87 -4.51 -16.00
N ALA A 119 21.08 -5.82 -16.08
CA ALA A 119 20.05 -6.82 -15.86
C ALA A 119 19.47 -6.73 -14.44
N ARG A 120 20.33 -6.57 -13.43
CA ARG A 120 19.92 -6.33 -12.04
C ARG A 120 19.06 -5.07 -11.92
N ARG A 121 19.53 -3.95 -12.48
CA ARG A 121 18.83 -2.66 -12.41
C ARG A 121 17.42 -2.73 -13.02
N ARG A 122 17.29 -3.31 -14.22
CA ARG A 122 15.98 -3.47 -14.89
C ARG A 122 15.04 -4.39 -14.13
N MET A 123 15.57 -5.48 -13.57
CA MET A 123 14.77 -6.41 -12.79
C MET A 123 14.30 -5.76 -11.48
N LEU A 124 15.17 -5.03 -10.80
CA LEU A 124 14.82 -4.29 -9.59
C LEU A 124 13.74 -3.24 -9.85
N ALA A 125 13.85 -2.47 -10.95
CA ALA A 125 12.84 -1.49 -11.33
C ALA A 125 11.45 -2.13 -11.49
N ARG A 126 11.36 -3.31 -12.12
CA ARG A 126 10.09 -4.05 -12.25
C ARG A 126 9.56 -4.56 -10.90
N VAL A 127 10.45 -4.97 -10.00
CA VAL A 127 10.08 -5.39 -8.63
C VAL A 127 9.49 -4.21 -7.86
N VAL A 128 10.11 -3.03 -7.96
CA VAL A 128 9.59 -1.79 -7.34
C VAL A 128 8.22 -1.45 -7.90
N GLU A 129 8.06 -1.38 -9.22
CA GLU A 129 6.77 -1.07 -9.85
C GLU A 129 5.65 -2.04 -9.44
N ARG A 130 5.95 -3.34 -9.37
CA ARG A 130 4.99 -4.35 -8.93
C ARG A 130 4.65 -4.23 -7.44
N THR A 131 5.60 -3.79 -6.63
CA THR A 131 5.39 -3.50 -5.20
C THR A 131 4.48 -2.29 -5.02
N ASP A 132 4.70 -1.23 -5.79
CA ASP A 132 3.88 -0.02 -5.74
C ASP A 132 2.45 -0.31 -6.21
N ALA A 133 2.29 -1.12 -7.25
CA ALA A 133 0.96 -1.55 -7.71
C ALA A 133 0.22 -2.37 -6.64
N LEU A 134 0.90 -3.32 -5.99
CA LEU A 134 0.31 -4.12 -4.92
C LEU A 134 -0.06 -3.27 -3.70
N ALA A 135 0.80 -2.33 -3.33
CA ALA A 135 0.50 -1.40 -2.25
C ALA A 135 -0.71 -0.53 -2.60
N GLY A 136 -0.74 0.06 -3.79
CA GLY A 136 -1.88 0.85 -4.26
C GLY A 136 -3.19 0.07 -4.19
N GLU A 137 -3.22 -1.16 -4.72
CA GLU A 137 -4.41 -2.03 -4.67
C GLU A 137 -4.89 -2.29 -3.23
N ALA A 138 -3.96 -2.59 -2.30
CA ALA A 138 -4.32 -2.86 -0.92
C ALA A 138 -4.92 -1.63 -0.21
N PHE A 139 -4.38 -0.44 -0.47
CA PHE A 139 -4.89 0.80 0.11
C PHE A 139 -6.19 1.27 -0.54
N ASP A 140 -6.33 1.16 -1.87
CA ASP A 140 -7.55 1.54 -2.58
C ASP A 140 -8.74 0.71 -2.07
N GLN A 141 -8.52 -0.58 -1.82
CA GLN A 141 -9.55 -1.44 -1.25
C GLN A 141 -9.84 -1.15 0.21
N LEU A 142 -8.81 -0.86 1.01
CA LEU A 142 -9.00 -0.44 2.40
C LEU A 142 -9.88 0.81 2.49
N VAL A 143 -9.68 1.77 1.59
CA VAL A 143 -10.52 2.98 1.49
C VAL A 143 -11.94 2.61 1.03
N ALA A 144 -12.09 1.76 0.02
CA ALA A 144 -13.39 1.35 -0.49
C ALA A 144 -14.23 0.55 0.54
N ASP A 145 -13.61 -0.35 1.29
CA ASP A 145 -14.25 -1.11 2.37
C ASP A 145 -14.68 -0.19 3.52
N THR A 146 -13.81 0.74 3.90
CA THR A 146 -14.10 1.74 4.94
C THR A 146 -15.29 2.63 4.55
N GLY A 147 -15.40 3.02 3.27
CA GLY A 147 -16.54 3.76 2.75
C GLY A 147 -17.85 2.94 2.74
N ARG A 148 -17.77 1.63 2.46
CA ARG A 148 -18.95 0.72 2.45
C ARG A 148 -19.51 0.42 3.83
N GLN A 149 -18.69 0.46 4.87
CA GLN A 149 -19.11 0.23 6.26
C GLN A 149 -19.83 1.42 6.90
N GLN A 150 -19.98 2.56 6.20
CA GLN A 150 -20.83 3.64 6.68
C GLN A 150 -22.32 3.22 6.63
N PRO A 151 -23.05 3.27 7.76
CA PRO A 151 -24.49 3.15 7.72
C PRO A 151 -25.06 4.34 6.93
N SER A 152 -25.81 4.07 5.86
CA SER A 152 -26.54 5.11 5.13
C SER A 152 -27.38 5.94 6.12
N PRO A 153 -27.20 7.27 6.18
CA PRO A 153 -28.06 8.11 7.00
C PRO A 153 -29.42 8.24 6.30
N GLY A 154 -30.35 7.33 6.59
CA GLY A 154 -31.77 7.55 6.31
C GLY A 154 -32.50 6.41 5.59
N THR A 155 -32.83 5.35 6.33
CA THR A 155 -34.13 4.67 6.15
C THR A 155 -34.79 4.60 7.53
N GLY A 156 -35.33 5.74 7.96
CA GLY A 156 -35.94 5.91 9.26
C GLY A 156 -36.95 7.04 9.24
N ALA A 157 -38.08 6.81 8.56
CA ALA A 157 -39.37 7.38 8.92
C ALA A 157 -40.46 6.60 8.17
N ASP A 158 -40.77 5.42 8.70
CA ASP A 158 -42.14 4.90 8.64
C ASP A 158 -43.02 5.98 9.29
N VAL A 159 -43.85 6.64 8.48
CA VAL A 159 -44.93 7.50 8.99
C VAL A 159 -46.22 6.72 8.78
N PRO A 160 -46.79 6.09 9.82
CA PRO A 160 -48.16 5.63 9.73
C PRO A 160 -49.07 6.87 9.77
N SER A 161 -49.64 7.21 8.62
CA SER A 161 -50.77 8.15 8.56
C SER A 161 -51.96 7.49 9.23
N GLY A 162 -52.25 7.92 10.46
CA GLY A 162 -53.57 7.78 11.07
C GLY A 162 -54.53 8.83 10.53
#